data_AF-A0ABD6W9Y4-F1
#
_entry.id   AF-A0ABD6W9Y4-F1
#
_cell.length_a   1.000
_cell.length_b   1.000
_cell.length_c   1.000
_cell.angle_alpha   90.00
_cell.angle_beta   90.00
_cell.angle_gamma   90.00
#
_symmetry.space_group_name_H-M   'P 1'
#
loop_
_entity.id
_entity.type
_entity.pdbx_description
1 polymer ?
#
loop_
_entity_poly.entity_id
_entity_poly.type
_entity_poly.pdbx_seq_one_letter_code
_entity_poly.pdbx_strand_id
1 'polypeptide(L)'
;MHLHLRADSVHLSESHAKALDDEFFLSHPAAYFGSRISSLLAADRSAAAAAPADEPEFFAALGLTKTDTLPSFEEQDRSLQVAVEALSLRHQAAEALMRFMYAVTAAKLKEGDAPSTWLAIADSPTKLVDVVQETIAALEADEELFLRCLFTPGTHIDEQIAAAEETAVAWLNHASSLLTGDELSVNAAYNKVKHGLAVSARDDVRIEFVTTPPDDLGQIPLTAFGEGKSVPIFDRPMLTYLTRPHGKPKQGVEAISLRVDVPVVLAEAWMIVNVYAAMFHSRARHHFGDDLPDGVAPYPTLVIGRLPEHVIGSRPLGYRSPVTLPPDGTTAPRESGLFFHGSFIPMDIDFDSKVKGVVVDG
;
A
#
# COMPACT_ATOMS: atom_id res chain seq x y z
N MET A 1 -26.87 -9.39 5.00
CA MET A 1 -27.99 -9.06 5.90
C MET A 1 -28.45 -7.64 5.55
N HIS A 2 -29.74 -7.28 5.68
CA HIS A 2 -30.14 -5.87 5.58
C HIS A 2 -30.23 -5.32 7.01
N LEU A 3 -29.41 -4.33 7.34
CA LEU A 3 -29.47 -3.64 8.63
C LEU A 3 -30.86 -3.01 8.81
N HIS A 4 -31.70 -3.58 9.67
CA HIS A 4 -33.02 -3.07 9.97
C HIS A 4 -32.95 -1.96 11.04
N LEU A 5 -32.19 -0.90 10.73
CA LEU A 5 -32.00 0.25 11.61
C LEU A 5 -32.88 1.42 11.13
N ARG A 6 -33.52 2.12 12.06
CA ARG A 6 -34.30 3.33 11.78
C ARG A 6 -33.74 4.49 12.58
N ALA A 7 -33.53 5.63 11.93
CA ALA A 7 -33.16 6.85 12.64
C ALA A 7 -34.32 7.31 13.53
N ASP A 8 -34.20 7.10 14.84
CA ASP A 8 -35.18 7.43 15.87
C ASP A 8 -34.61 8.30 17.01
N SER A 9 -33.31 8.57 16.98
CA SER A 9 -32.57 9.38 17.95
C SER A 9 -31.51 10.25 17.25
N VAL A 10 -31.11 11.35 17.89
CA VAL A 10 -29.97 12.19 17.47
C VAL A 10 -28.64 11.50 17.75
N HIS A 11 -28.60 10.66 18.79
CA HIS A 11 -27.43 9.90 19.22
C HIS A 11 -27.55 8.42 18.85
N LEU A 12 -26.42 7.77 18.60
CA LEU A 12 -26.36 6.33 18.37
C LEU A 12 -26.74 5.58 19.66
N SER A 13 -27.85 4.84 19.62
CA SER A 13 -28.28 4.02 20.76
C SER A 13 -27.39 2.77 20.92
N GLU A 14 -27.33 2.20 22.13
CA GLU A 14 -26.59 0.95 22.39
C GLU A 14 -27.05 -0.20 21.48
N SER A 15 -28.35 -0.31 21.24
CA SER A 15 -28.91 -1.34 20.36
C SER A 15 -28.47 -1.18 18.89
N HIS A 16 -28.40 0.07 18.39
CA HIS A 16 -27.92 0.35 17.04
C HIS A 16 -26.41 0.15 16.94
N ALA A 17 -25.65 0.62 17.93
CA ALA A 17 -24.21 0.40 18.00
C ALA A 17 -23.86 -1.09 17.99
N LYS A 18 -24.57 -1.89 18.79
CA LYS A 18 -24.41 -3.35 18.78
C LYS A 18 -24.75 -3.95 17.42
N ALA A 19 -25.88 -3.60 16.82
CA ALA A 19 -26.27 -4.16 15.52
C ALA A 19 -25.30 -3.79 14.39
N LEU A 20 -24.72 -2.59 14.43
CA LEU A 20 -23.67 -2.16 13.51
C LEU A 20 -22.40 -2.98 13.72
N ASP A 21 -21.89 -3.06 14.95
CA ASP A 21 -20.66 -3.81 15.24
C ASP A 21 -20.86 -5.32 14.99
N ASP A 22 -22.06 -5.88 15.23
CA ASP A 22 -22.40 -7.26 14.88
C ASP A 22 -22.22 -7.51 13.36
N GLU A 23 -22.79 -6.66 12.50
CA GLU A 23 -22.61 -6.77 11.04
C GLU A 23 -21.15 -6.52 10.63
N PHE A 24 -20.50 -5.54 11.24
CA PHE A 24 -19.12 -5.20 10.93
C PHE A 24 -18.17 -6.36 11.22
N PHE A 25 -18.24 -6.97 12.41
CA PHE A 25 -17.34 -8.08 12.78
C PHE A 25 -17.65 -9.41 12.09
N LEU A 26 -18.79 -9.51 11.40
CA LEU A 26 -19.07 -10.57 10.44
C LEU A 26 -18.49 -10.30 9.05
N SER A 27 -17.94 -9.09 8.80
CA SER A 27 -17.18 -8.83 7.59
C SER A 27 -15.86 -9.62 7.60
N HIS A 28 -15.42 -10.07 6.42
CA HIS A 28 -14.19 -10.86 6.26
C HIS A 28 -13.10 -10.01 5.55
N PRO A 29 -12.51 -9.00 6.23
CA PRO A 29 -11.55 -8.11 5.59
C PRO A 29 -10.33 -8.87 5.05
N ALA A 30 -9.83 -9.85 5.80
CA ALA A 30 -8.71 -10.68 5.37
C ALA A 30 -9.00 -11.44 4.07
N ALA A 31 -10.23 -11.96 3.91
CA ALA A 31 -10.65 -12.65 2.71
C ALA A 31 -10.78 -11.69 1.51
N TYR A 32 -11.28 -10.47 1.73
CA TYR A 32 -11.32 -9.43 0.71
C TYR A 32 -9.92 -9.12 0.16
N PHE A 33 -8.97 -8.81 1.04
CA PHE A 33 -7.59 -8.51 0.62
C PHE A 33 -6.89 -9.74 0.02
N GLY A 34 -7.07 -10.92 0.60
CA GLY A 34 -6.51 -12.17 0.08
C GLY A 34 -7.02 -12.50 -1.34
N SER A 35 -8.32 -12.31 -1.58
CA SER A 35 -8.93 -12.47 -2.90
C SER A 35 -8.37 -11.48 -3.92
N ARG A 36 -8.21 -10.20 -3.53
CA ARG A 36 -7.59 -9.16 -4.36
C ARG A 36 -6.13 -9.48 -4.70
N ILE A 37 -5.33 -9.92 -3.72
CA ILE A 37 -3.94 -10.35 -3.93
C ILE A 37 -3.89 -11.52 -4.92
N SER A 38 -4.71 -12.55 -4.71
CA SER A 38 -4.77 -13.72 -5.59
C SER A 38 -5.17 -13.33 -7.02
N SER A 39 -6.16 -12.44 -7.16
CA SER A 39 -6.64 -11.97 -8.46
C SER A 39 -5.56 -11.19 -9.22
N LEU A 40 -4.79 -10.34 -8.54
CA LEU A 40 -3.69 -9.60 -9.15
C LEU A 40 -2.54 -10.53 -9.55
N LEU A 41 -2.16 -11.51 -8.71
CA LEU A 41 -1.17 -12.53 -9.07
C LEU A 41 -1.61 -13.41 -10.25
N ALA A 42 -2.91 -13.65 -10.40
CA ALA A 42 -3.45 -14.37 -11.55
C ALA A 42 -3.43 -13.50 -12.82
N ALA A 43 -3.83 -12.23 -12.70
CA ALA A 43 -3.82 -11.27 -13.80
C ALA A 43 -2.40 -11.02 -14.33
N ASP A 44 -1.41 -10.95 -13.44
CA ASP A 44 0.02 -10.81 -13.74
C ASP A 44 0.57 -11.94 -14.63
N ARG A 45 -0.01 -13.15 -14.53
CA ARG A 45 0.46 -14.36 -15.24
C ARG A 45 -0.39 -14.79 -16.43
N SER A 46 -1.65 -14.35 -16.48
CA SER A 46 -2.57 -14.73 -17.56
C SER A 46 -2.12 -14.09 -18.88
N ALA A 47 -2.78 -14.34 -20.01
CA ALA A 47 -2.82 -13.43 -21.17
C ALA A 47 -4.25 -13.32 -21.74
N ALA A 48 -5.22 -13.82 -20.97
CA ALA A 48 -6.59 -13.99 -21.43
C ALA A 48 -7.32 -12.65 -21.49
N ALA A 49 -7.98 -12.42 -22.62
CA ALA A 49 -8.97 -11.36 -22.78
C ALA A 49 -10.38 -11.91 -22.50
N ALA A 50 -11.28 -11.05 -22.03
CA ALA A 50 -12.67 -11.43 -21.82
C ALA A 50 -13.32 -11.81 -23.16
N ALA A 51 -14.01 -12.95 -23.19
CA ALA A 51 -14.77 -13.42 -24.34
C ALA A 51 -16.21 -13.80 -23.94
N PRO A 52 -17.20 -13.71 -24.85
CA PRO A 52 -18.59 -14.04 -24.53
C PRO A 52 -18.80 -15.47 -24.01
N ALA A 53 -17.92 -16.41 -24.37
CA ALA A 53 -17.98 -17.80 -23.92
C ALA A 53 -17.58 -17.95 -22.44
N ASP A 54 -16.65 -17.10 -21.98
CA ASP A 54 -16.08 -17.16 -20.64
C ASP A 54 -16.84 -16.22 -19.68
N GLU A 55 -17.31 -15.07 -20.17
CA GLU A 55 -17.96 -14.02 -19.38
C GLU A 55 -19.34 -13.61 -19.96
N PRO A 56 -20.29 -14.54 -20.14
CA PRO A 56 -21.53 -14.30 -20.87
C PRO A 56 -22.40 -13.17 -20.27
N GLU A 57 -22.42 -13.03 -18.95
CA GLU A 57 -23.21 -12.00 -18.27
C GLU A 57 -22.66 -10.58 -18.52
N PHE A 58 -21.34 -10.42 -18.54
CA PHE A 58 -20.69 -9.14 -18.86
C PHE A 58 -21.04 -8.69 -20.28
N PHE A 59 -20.92 -9.59 -21.25
CA PHE A 59 -21.28 -9.31 -22.64
C PHE A 59 -22.78 -9.04 -22.82
N ALA A 60 -23.64 -9.81 -22.15
CA ALA A 60 -25.08 -9.58 -22.16
C ALA A 60 -25.46 -8.20 -21.59
N ALA A 61 -24.81 -7.78 -20.49
CA ALA A 61 -25.04 -6.46 -19.89
C ALA A 61 -24.65 -5.31 -20.82
N LEU A 62 -23.62 -5.51 -21.67
CA LEU A 62 -23.21 -4.55 -22.70
C LEU A 62 -24.03 -4.66 -24.00
N GLY A 63 -24.93 -5.64 -24.12
CA GLY A 63 -25.64 -5.94 -25.36
C GLY A 63 -24.73 -6.45 -26.48
N LEU A 64 -23.57 -7.03 -26.12
CA LEU A 64 -22.56 -7.50 -27.04
C LEU A 64 -22.63 -9.02 -27.21
N THR A 65 -22.35 -9.49 -28.43
CA THR A 65 -22.27 -10.93 -28.75
C THR A 65 -20.87 -11.35 -29.20
N LYS A 66 -19.95 -10.39 -29.33
CA LYS A 66 -18.59 -10.52 -29.83
C LYS A 66 -17.70 -9.46 -29.16
N THR A 67 -16.39 -9.55 -29.36
CA THR A 67 -15.36 -8.71 -28.73
C THR A 67 -14.93 -7.50 -29.57
N ASP A 68 -15.41 -7.37 -30.79
CA ASP A 68 -14.99 -6.39 -31.81
C ASP A 68 -15.26 -4.92 -31.43
N THR A 69 -16.20 -4.68 -30.53
CA THR A 69 -16.53 -3.34 -30.02
C THR A 69 -15.85 -3.00 -28.69
N LEU A 70 -15.17 -3.96 -28.06
CA LEU A 70 -14.43 -3.70 -26.84
C LEU A 70 -13.08 -3.03 -27.17
N PRO A 71 -12.61 -2.09 -26.33
CA PRO A 71 -11.25 -1.58 -26.45
C PRO A 71 -10.24 -2.73 -26.41
N SER A 72 -9.38 -2.80 -27.42
CA SER A 72 -8.22 -3.68 -27.39
C SER A 72 -7.18 -3.10 -26.44
N PHE A 73 -6.58 -3.95 -25.63
CA PHE A 73 -5.42 -3.61 -24.80
C PHE A 73 -4.37 -4.69 -25.00
N GLU A 74 -3.11 -4.31 -24.86
CA GLU A 74 -1.96 -5.21 -25.01
C GLU A 74 -1.58 -5.82 -23.66
N GLU A 75 -0.72 -6.84 -23.69
CA GLU A 75 -0.16 -7.44 -22.47
C GLU A 75 0.52 -6.39 -21.58
N GLN A 76 1.16 -5.41 -22.21
CA GLN A 76 1.82 -4.27 -21.57
C GLN A 76 0.84 -3.41 -20.77
N ASP A 77 -0.31 -3.05 -21.35
CA ASP A 77 -1.34 -2.25 -20.68
C ASP A 77 -1.83 -2.91 -19.38
N ARG A 78 -1.95 -4.24 -19.41
CA ARG A 78 -2.35 -5.03 -18.26
C ARG A 78 -1.25 -5.15 -17.21
N SER A 79 0.00 -5.33 -17.61
CA SER A 79 1.16 -5.29 -16.71
C SER A 79 1.17 -3.97 -15.90
N LEU A 80 0.94 -2.84 -16.59
CA LEU A 80 0.82 -1.52 -15.96
C LEU A 80 -0.40 -1.42 -15.03
N GLN A 81 -1.56 -1.95 -15.46
CA GLN A 81 -2.77 -1.98 -14.64
C GLN A 81 -2.55 -2.78 -13.34
N VAL A 82 -1.93 -3.96 -13.43
CA VAL A 82 -1.61 -4.79 -12.26
C VAL A 82 -0.66 -4.06 -11.31
N ALA A 83 0.36 -3.36 -11.83
CA ALA A 83 1.27 -2.56 -11.03
C ALA A 83 0.56 -1.42 -10.26
N VAL A 84 -0.34 -0.70 -10.93
CA VAL A 84 -1.13 0.39 -10.32
C VAL A 84 -2.08 -0.15 -9.26
N GLU A 85 -2.77 -1.26 -9.52
CA GLU A 85 -3.67 -1.89 -8.56
C GLU A 85 -2.93 -2.50 -7.37
N ALA A 86 -1.74 -3.09 -7.57
CA ALA A 86 -0.93 -3.62 -6.49
C ALA A 86 -0.50 -2.51 -5.51
N LEU A 87 -0.04 -1.36 -6.03
CA LEU A 87 0.27 -0.19 -5.21
C LEU A 87 -0.96 0.30 -4.44
N SER A 88 -2.10 0.37 -5.12
CA SER A 88 -3.36 0.82 -4.51
C SER A 88 -3.82 -0.12 -3.40
N LEU A 89 -3.74 -1.44 -3.62
CA LEU A 89 -4.11 -2.45 -2.65
C LEU A 89 -3.21 -2.41 -1.40
N ARG A 90 -1.88 -2.26 -1.58
CA ARG A 90 -0.94 -2.09 -0.46
C ARG A 90 -1.29 -0.85 0.36
N HIS A 91 -1.64 0.26 -0.28
CA HIS A 91 -2.03 1.47 0.42
C HIS A 91 -3.37 1.31 1.16
N GLN A 92 -4.36 0.66 0.54
CA GLN A 92 -5.64 0.34 1.18
C GLN A 92 -5.47 -0.56 2.40
N ALA A 93 -4.57 -1.55 2.34
CA ALA A 93 -4.24 -2.39 3.49
C ALA A 93 -3.64 -1.57 4.65
N ALA A 94 -2.68 -0.68 4.34
CA ALA A 94 -2.09 0.22 5.34
C ALA A 94 -3.13 1.16 5.96
N GLU A 95 -3.98 1.78 5.14
CA GLU A 95 -5.05 2.66 5.60
C GLU A 95 -6.08 1.90 6.46
N ALA A 96 -6.49 0.70 6.05
CA ALA A 96 -7.42 -0.14 6.81
C ALA A 96 -6.86 -0.50 8.19
N LEU A 97 -5.60 -0.93 8.27
CA LEU A 97 -4.92 -1.21 9.53
C LEU A 97 -4.89 0.03 10.44
N MET A 98 -4.44 1.17 9.92
CA MET A 98 -4.27 2.38 10.73
C MET A 98 -5.60 3.00 11.17
N ARG A 99 -6.63 3.01 10.31
CA ARG A 99 -7.97 3.48 10.71
C ARG A 99 -8.62 2.55 11.73
N PHE A 100 -8.42 1.23 11.60
CA PHE A 100 -8.92 0.29 12.59
C PHE A 100 -8.21 0.47 13.93
N MET A 101 -6.88 0.60 13.93
CA MET A 101 -6.10 0.87 15.13
C MET A 101 -6.56 2.17 15.80
N TYR A 102 -6.69 3.24 15.03
CA TYR A 102 -7.26 4.50 15.52
C TYR A 102 -8.60 4.29 16.23
N ALA A 103 -9.52 3.56 15.61
CA ALA A 103 -10.85 3.32 16.15
C ALA A 103 -10.84 2.57 17.49
N VAL A 104 -9.88 1.65 17.69
CA VAL A 104 -9.82 0.84 18.92
C VAL A 104 -8.86 1.39 19.98
N THR A 105 -8.00 2.37 19.65
CA THR A 105 -7.03 2.95 20.60
C THR A 105 -7.22 4.43 20.91
N ALA A 106 -7.58 5.26 19.92
CA ALA A 106 -7.50 6.71 20.02
C ALA A 106 -8.84 7.43 19.83
N ALA A 107 -9.80 6.81 19.15
CA ALA A 107 -11.07 7.43 18.83
C ALA A 107 -11.83 7.87 20.08
N LYS A 108 -12.32 9.11 20.05
CA LYS A 108 -13.14 9.68 21.13
C LYS A 108 -14.60 9.58 20.74
N LEU A 109 -15.37 8.96 21.62
CA LEU A 109 -16.82 8.89 21.49
C LEU A 109 -17.41 10.29 21.52
N LYS A 110 -18.29 10.59 20.57
CA LYS A 110 -19.06 11.83 20.59
C LYS A 110 -20.05 11.80 21.74
N GLU A 111 -20.25 12.94 22.38
CA GLU A 111 -21.15 13.05 23.53
C GLU A 111 -22.55 12.52 23.19
N GLY A 112 -23.03 11.57 24.01
CA GLY A 112 -24.35 10.94 23.89
C GLY A 112 -24.39 9.68 23.01
N ASP A 113 -23.41 9.45 22.14
CA ASP A 113 -23.37 8.24 21.30
C ASP A 113 -22.93 7.02 22.12
N ALA A 114 -23.46 5.84 21.78
CA ALA A 114 -22.95 4.57 22.29
C ALA A 114 -21.68 4.14 21.54
N PRO A 115 -20.71 3.46 22.20
CA PRO A 115 -19.49 2.99 21.55
C PRO A 115 -19.78 2.04 20.38
N SER A 116 -19.25 2.36 19.20
CA SER A 116 -19.26 1.49 18.02
C SER A 116 -17.93 1.59 17.30
N THR A 117 -17.31 0.44 17.06
CA THR A 117 -16.05 0.33 16.32
C THR A 117 -16.26 0.76 14.88
N TRP A 118 -17.37 0.34 14.25
CA TRP A 118 -17.63 0.71 12.86
C TRP A 118 -17.85 2.22 12.70
N LEU A 119 -18.60 2.85 13.61
CA LEU A 119 -18.78 4.30 13.58
C LEU A 119 -17.44 5.03 13.80
N ALA A 120 -16.62 4.58 14.75
CA ALA A 120 -15.31 5.18 15.02
C ALA A 120 -14.36 5.12 13.81
N ILE A 121 -14.44 4.07 12.99
CA ILE A 121 -13.70 3.98 11.72
C ILE A 121 -14.27 4.98 10.71
N ALA A 122 -15.60 5.05 10.57
CA ALA A 122 -16.27 5.93 9.62
C ALA A 122 -16.02 7.42 9.92
N ASP A 123 -15.97 7.79 11.20
CA ASP A 123 -15.74 9.15 11.68
C ASP A 123 -14.25 9.47 11.92
N SER A 124 -13.35 8.55 11.59
CA SER A 124 -11.91 8.77 11.75
C SER A 124 -11.42 9.99 10.95
N PRO A 125 -10.34 10.68 11.40
CA PRO A 125 -9.84 11.88 10.73
C PRO A 125 -9.67 11.71 9.22
N THR A 126 -10.03 12.75 8.46
CA THR A 126 -9.90 12.72 6.99
C THR A 126 -8.43 12.66 6.57
N LYS A 127 -7.54 13.34 7.28
CA LYS A 127 -6.10 13.32 6.99
C LYS A 127 -5.47 12.11 7.67
N LEU A 128 -4.82 11.27 6.88
CA LEU A 128 -4.15 10.06 7.38
C LEU A 128 -3.03 10.38 8.37
N VAL A 129 -2.34 11.51 8.23
CA VAL A 129 -1.33 11.92 9.20
C VAL A 129 -1.91 12.11 10.61
N ASP A 130 -3.14 12.63 10.72
CA ASP A 130 -3.81 12.82 12.01
C ASP A 130 -4.20 11.45 12.60
N VAL A 131 -4.73 10.53 11.77
CA VAL A 131 -5.01 9.13 12.16
C VAL A 131 -3.75 8.46 12.73
N VAL A 132 -2.62 8.56 12.03
CA VAL A 132 -1.36 7.95 12.46
C VAL A 132 -0.84 8.59 13.74
N GLN A 133 -0.80 9.92 13.83
CA GLN A 133 -0.28 10.63 15.00
C GLN A 133 -1.10 10.34 16.27
N GLU A 134 -2.43 10.39 16.17
CA GLU A 134 -3.30 10.09 17.31
C GLU A 134 -3.20 8.63 17.75
N THR A 135 -3.06 7.70 16.79
CA THR A 135 -2.85 6.27 17.08
C THR A 135 -1.54 6.04 17.81
N ILE A 136 -0.43 6.61 17.32
CA ILE A 136 0.89 6.47 17.95
C ILE A 136 0.89 7.08 19.35
N ALA A 137 0.31 8.27 19.53
CA ALA A 137 0.20 8.90 20.83
C ALA A 137 -0.58 8.04 21.84
N ALA A 138 -1.63 7.33 21.41
CA ALA A 138 -2.37 6.40 22.26
C ALA A 138 -1.54 5.17 22.64
N LEU A 139 -0.75 4.63 21.71
CA LEU A 139 0.14 3.49 21.97
C LEU A 139 1.32 3.86 22.89
N GLU A 140 1.87 5.06 22.74
CA GLU A 140 2.94 5.56 23.63
C GLU A 140 2.44 5.83 25.05
N ALA A 141 1.16 6.13 25.22
CA ALA A 141 0.56 6.36 26.53
C ALA A 141 0.27 5.06 27.32
N ASP A 142 0.27 3.90 26.65
CA ASP A 142 -0.05 2.60 27.24
C ASP A 142 0.72 1.49 26.52
N GLU A 143 1.85 1.07 27.12
CA GLU A 143 2.80 0.10 26.56
C GLU A 143 2.15 -1.27 26.24
N GLU A 144 1.05 -1.63 26.88
CA GLU A 144 0.33 -2.89 26.65
C GLU A 144 -0.82 -2.76 25.65
N LEU A 145 -1.17 -1.55 25.22
CA LEU A 145 -2.36 -1.32 24.37
C LEU A 145 -2.24 -2.03 23.03
N PHE A 146 -1.06 -2.05 22.42
CA PHE A 146 -0.82 -2.77 21.18
C PHE A 146 -1.07 -4.29 21.36
N LEU A 147 -0.51 -4.88 22.43
CA LEU A 147 -0.66 -6.29 22.76
C LEU A 147 -2.12 -6.69 22.96
N ARG A 148 -2.88 -5.87 23.69
CA ARG A 148 -4.31 -6.10 23.93
C ARG A 148 -5.14 -5.97 22.65
N CYS A 149 -4.69 -5.18 21.68
CA CYS A 149 -5.33 -5.10 20.37
C CYS A 149 -4.96 -6.29 19.49
N LEU A 150 -3.70 -6.75 19.54
CA LEU A 150 -3.20 -7.80 18.67
C LEU A 150 -3.70 -9.19 19.09
N PHE A 151 -3.61 -9.53 20.38
CA PHE A 151 -3.87 -10.88 20.89
C PHE A 151 -5.23 -10.98 21.57
N THR A 152 -5.84 -12.18 21.50
CA THR A 152 -7.08 -12.47 22.24
C THR A 152 -6.82 -12.50 23.76
N PRO A 153 -7.81 -12.13 24.59
CA PRO A 153 -7.71 -12.25 26.04
C PRO A 153 -7.29 -13.65 26.49
N GLY A 154 -6.35 -13.73 27.44
CA GLY A 154 -5.86 -15.00 27.98
C GLY A 154 -4.72 -15.66 27.17
N THR A 155 -4.23 -15.02 26.10
CA THR A 155 -3.05 -15.51 25.36
C THR A 155 -1.83 -15.58 26.28
N HIS A 156 -1.19 -16.75 26.34
CA HIS A 156 0.05 -16.95 27.08
C HIS A 156 1.23 -16.39 26.29
N ILE A 157 2.00 -15.47 26.88
CA ILE A 157 3.18 -14.88 26.23
C ILE A 157 4.36 -15.84 26.39
N ASP A 158 4.79 -16.43 25.29
CA ASP A 158 6.04 -17.16 25.16
C ASP A 158 6.96 -16.50 24.13
N GLU A 159 8.12 -17.10 23.86
CA GLU A 159 9.09 -16.59 22.87
C GLU A 159 8.49 -16.45 21.46
N GLN A 160 7.57 -17.33 21.06
CA GLN A 160 6.94 -17.27 19.73
C GLN A 160 5.95 -16.10 19.65
N ILE A 161 5.16 -15.88 20.70
CA ILE A 161 4.23 -14.77 20.80
C ILE A 161 4.97 -13.43 20.83
N ALA A 162 6.07 -13.33 21.59
CA ALA A 162 6.92 -12.14 21.59
C ALA A 162 7.51 -11.86 20.19
N ALA A 163 8.01 -12.89 19.49
CA ALA A 163 8.54 -12.70 18.14
C ALA A 163 7.45 -12.35 17.10
N ALA A 164 6.21 -12.81 17.30
CA ALA A 164 5.05 -12.43 16.49
C ALA A 164 4.68 -10.96 16.72
N GLU A 165 4.72 -10.50 17.96
CA GLU A 165 4.54 -9.09 18.31
C GLU A 165 5.58 -8.21 17.62
N GLU A 166 6.87 -8.53 17.76
CA GLU A 166 7.96 -7.76 17.13
C GLU A 166 7.75 -7.62 15.62
N THR A 167 7.34 -8.71 14.97
CA THR A 167 7.03 -8.72 13.54
C THR A 167 5.81 -7.84 13.23
N ALA A 168 4.74 -7.92 14.02
CA ALA A 168 3.54 -7.13 13.84
C ALA A 168 3.80 -5.62 14.04
N VAL A 169 4.61 -5.25 15.05
CA VAL A 169 5.04 -3.86 15.29
C VAL A 169 5.84 -3.33 14.09
N ALA A 170 6.75 -4.13 13.54
CA ALA A 170 7.52 -3.72 12.36
C ALA A 170 6.61 -3.43 11.15
N TRP A 171 5.58 -4.24 10.92
CA TRP A 171 4.61 -4.01 9.85
C TRP A 171 3.63 -2.87 10.12
N LEU A 172 3.26 -2.61 11.38
CA LEU A 172 2.51 -1.42 11.77
C LEU A 172 3.33 -0.15 11.46
N ASN A 173 4.60 -0.13 11.85
CA ASN A 173 5.50 1.01 11.60
C ASN A 173 5.72 1.23 10.09
N HIS A 174 5.85 0.15 9.33
CA HIS A 174 5.91 0.22 7.87
C HIS A 174 4.62 0.78 7.26
N ALA A 175 3.45 0.32 7.70
CA ALA A 175 2.16 0.86 7.26
C ALA A 175 2.04 2.36 7.57
N SER A 176 2.42 2.78 8.78
CA SER A 176 2.50 4.19 9.17
C SER A 176 3.40 5.01 8.23
N SER A 177 4.60 4.49 7.91
CA SER A 177 5.54 5.12 6.99
C SER A 177 4.97 5.26 5.57
N LEU A 178 4.27 4.24 5.05
CA LEU A 178 3.62 4.29 3.73
C LEU A 178 2.57 5.41 3.63
N LEU A 179 1.89 5.73 4.74
CA LEU A 179 0.83 6.73 4.78
C LEU A 179 1.35 8.16 5.04
N THR A 180 2.46 8.29 5.76
CA THR A 180 2.97 9.59 6.25
C THR A 180 4.29 10.03 5.62
N GLY A 181 5.03 9.12 4.97
CA GLY A 181 6.32 9.40 4.37
C GLY A 181 6.24 10.47 3.27
N ASP A 182 7.09 11.49 3.38
CA ASP A 182 7.17 12.61 2.43
C ASP A 182 8.45 12.56 1.56
N GLU A 183 9.33 11.61 1.84
CA GLU A 183 10.58 11.41 1.10
C GLU A 183 10.34 10.69 -0.23
N LEU A 184 9.83 9.46 -0.16
CA LEU A 184 9.24 8.72 -1.28
C LEU A 184 7.73 8.64 -1.04
N SER A 185 7.00 9.70 -1.40
CA SER A 185 5.59 9.85 -1.00
C SER A 185 4.64 8.88 -1.73
N VAL A 186 4.57 7.63 -1.29
CA VAL A 186 3.65 6.60 -1.81
C VAL A 186 2.19 7.01 -1.62
N ASN A 187 1.87 7.70 -0.52
CA ASN A 187 0.55 8.27 -0.30
C ASN A 187 0.16 9.29 -1.39
N ALA A 188 1.07 10.14 -1.84
CA ALA A 188 0.80 11.02 -2.97
C ALA A 188 0.50 10.21 -4.24
N ALA A 189 1.25 9.13 -4.51
CA ALA A 189 0.98 8.23 -5.65
C ALA A 189 -0.46 7.69 -5.59
N TYR A 190 -0.86 7.12 -4.45
CA TYR A 190 -2.21 6.59 -4.24
C TYR A 190 -3.28 7.66 -4.44
N ASN A 191 -3.07 8.87 -3.89
CA ASN A 191 -3.99 10.00 -4.09
C ASN A 191 -4.13 10.37 -5.57
N LYS A 192 -3.06 10.28 -6.38
CA LYS A 192 -3.13 10.55 -7.83
C LYS A 192 -3.81 9.42 -8.60
N VAL A 193 -3.59 8.16 -8.21
CA VAL A 193 -4.26 7.00 -8.79
C VAL A 193 -5.77 7.08 -8.52
N LYS A 194 -6.17 7.24 -7.25
CA LYS A 194 -7.58 7.22 -6.84
C LYS A 194 -8.41 8.38 -7.41
N HIS A 195 -7.78 9.51 -7.74
CA HIS A 195 -8.47 10.71 -8.25
C HIS A 195 -8.41 10.84 -9.79
N GLY A 196 -8.36 9.73 -10.50
CA GLY A 196 -8.47 9.70 -11.97
C GLY A 196 -7.15 9.52 -12.70
N LEU A 197 -6.23 8.73 -12.14
CA LEU A 197 -4.96 8.35 -12.78
C LEU A 197 -4.11 9.56 -13.21
N ALA A 198 -3.91 10.53 -12.31
CA ALA A 198 -2.99 11.66 -12.52
C ALA A 198 -1.51 11.22 -12.37
N VAL A 199 -1.16 10.12 -13.04
CA VAL A 199 0.10 9.38 -12.99
C VAL A 199 0.48 8.96 -14.40
N SER A 200 1.78 8.80 -14.66
CA SER A 200 2.30 8.18 -15.87
C SER A 200 2.82 6.79 -15.51
N ALA A 201 2.28 5.75 -16.13
CA ALA A 201 2.75 4.38 -15.95
C ALA A 201 3.51 3.94 -17.22
N ARG A 202 4.67 3.30 -17.05
CA ARG A 202 5.45 2.78 -18.18
C ARG A 202 6.32 1.59 -17.79
N ASP A 203 6.55 0.70 -18.72
CA ASP A 203 7.38 -0.51 -18.60
C ASP A 203 8.23 -0.76 -19.86
N ASP A 204 8.31 0.25 -20.74
CA ASP A 204 9.11 0.27 -21.97
C ASP A 204 10.56 0.76 -21.76
N VAL A 205 10.95 1.08 -20.53
CA VAL A 205 12.27 1.64 -20.20
C VAL A 205 12.96 0.83 -19.12
N ARG A 206 14.24 0.56 -19.37
CA ARG A 206 15.17 0.03 -18.38
C ARG A 206 16.27 1.03 -18.10
N ILE A 207 16.53 1.30 -16.82
CA ILE A 207 17.61 2.19 -16.35
C ILE A 207 18.46 1.39 -15.37
N GLU A 208 19.77 1.35 -15.61
CA GLU A 208 20.71 0.65 -14.75
C GLU A 208 21.99 1.46 -14.57
N PHE A 209 22.65 1.28 -13.43
CA PHE A 209 24.05 1.65 -13.31
C PHE A 209 24.92 0.54 -13.90
N VAL A 210 25.81 0.94 -14.80
CA VAL A 210 26.86 0.08 -15.36
C VAL A 210 28.21 0.74 -15.10
N THR A 211 29.23 -0.05 -14.82
CA THR A 211 30.61 0.45 -14.68
C THR A 211 31.39 0.39 -15.99
N THR A 212 30.90 -0.36 -16.97
CA THR A 212 31.46 -0.41 -18.33
C THR A 212 31.09 0.87 -19.08
N PRO A 213 32.07 1.71 -19.46
CA PRO A 213 31.80 2.87 -20.27
C PRO A 213 31.44 2.47 -21.71
N PRO A 214 30.71 3.32 -22.46
CA PRO A 214 30.57 3.15 -23.89
C PRO A 214 31.94 3.27 -24.59
N ASP A 215 32.12 2.55 -25.70
CA ASP A 215 33.29 2.71 -26.56
C ASP A 215 33.24 4.01 -27.40
N ASP A 216 34.26 4.22 -28.24
CA ASP A 216 34.36 5.40 -29.11
C ASP A 216 33.20 5.53 -30.13
N LEU A 217 32.46 4.43 -30.37
CA LEU A 217 31.28 4.39 -31.23
C LEU A 217 29.96 4.53 -30.43
N GLY A 218 30.05 4.73 -29.11
CA GLY A 218 28.90 4.80 -28.22
C GLY A 218 28.29 3.43 -27.89
N GLN A 219 29.00 2.33 -28.09
CA GLN A 219 28.49 0.98 -27.88
C GLN A 219 28.80 0.47 -26.48
N ILE A 220 27.85 -0.23 -25.87
CA ILE A 220 28.04 -0.95 -24.60
C ILE A 220 27.73 -2.43 -24.86
N PRO A 221 28.63 -3.37 -24.51
CA PRO A 221 28.37 -4.80 -24.73
C PRO A 221 27.28 -5.30 -23.80
N LEU A 222 26.42 -6.20 -24.28
CA LEU A 222 25.36 -6.83 -23.47
C LEU A 222 25.94 -7.55 -22.23
N THR A 223 27.18 -8.04 -22.32
CA THR A 223 27.88 -8.65 -21.19
C THR A 223 28.20 -7.71 -20.04
N ALA A 224 28.05 -6.38 -20.20
CA ALA A 224 28.15 -5.40 -19.13
C ALA A 224 26.94 -5.41 -18.17
N PHE A 225 25.83 -6.04 -18.59
CA PHE A 225 24.60 -6.10 -17.83
C PHE A 225 24.44 -7.44 -17.12
N GLY A 226 23.70 -7.44 -16.00
CA GLY A 226 23.34 -8.64 -15.26
C GLY A 226 23.95 -8.70 -13.86
N GLU A 227 23.73 -9.84 -13.20
CA GLU A 227 24.09 -10.03 -11.80
C GLU A 227 25.59 -9.78 -11.55
N GLY A 228 25.87 -8.91 -10.57
CA GLY A 228 27.24 -8.52 -10.20
C GLY A 228 27.93 -7.55 -11.16
N LYS A 229 27.28 -7.14 -12.26
CA LYS A 229 27.87 -6.27 -13.28
C LYS A 229 27.16 -4.92 -13.41
N SER A 230 25.84 -4.93 -13.27
CA SER A 230 24.99 -3.75 -13.28
C SER A 230 24.02 -3.74 -12.12
N VAL A 231 23.53 -2.54 -11.78
CA VAL A 231 22.49 -2.36 -10.76
C VAL A 231 21.22 -1.84 -11.44
N PRO A 232 20.17 -2.66 -11.60
CA PRO A 232 18.89 -2.20 -12.13
C PRO A 232 18.29 -1.17 -11.18
N ILE A 233 18.00 0.02 -11.72
CA ILE A 233 17.28 1.09 -11.05
C ILE A 233 15.79 1.00 -11.38
N PHE A 234 15.50 0.84 -12.67
CA PHE A 234 14.16 0.62 -13.19
C PHE A 234 14.24 -0.52 -14.20
N ASP A 235 13.71 -1.69 -13.83
CA ASP A 235 13.63 -2.91 -14.64
C ASP A 235 12.25 -3.59 -14.51
N ARG A 236 11.28 -2.82 -14.02
CA ARG A 236 9.91 -3.19 -13.69
C ARG A 236 8.99 -2.02 -14.05
N PRO A 237 7.67 -2.22 -14.10
CA PRO A 237 6.72 -1.13 -14.26
C PRO A 237 7.03 0.04 -13.34
N MET A 238 7.05 1.23 -13.93
CA MET A 238 7.36 2.48 -13.26
C MET A 238 6.11 3.35 -13.20
N LEU A 239 5.82 3.90 -12.03
CA LEU A 239 4.75 4.86 -11.83
C LEU A 239 5.31 6.23 -11.46
N THR A 240 5.19 7.19 -12.37
CA THR A 240 5.65 8.57 -12.18
C THR A 240 4.50 9.51 -11.86
N TYR A 241 4.66 10.36 -10.85
CA TYR A 241 3.67 11.36 -10.46
C TYR A 241 4.33 12.63 -9.95
N LEU A 242 3.56 13.72 -9.97
CA LEU A 242 3.99 15.01 -9.46
C LEU A 242 3.43 15.23 -8.06
N THR A 243 4.30 15.66 -7.16
CA THR A 243 3.90 16.07 -5.81
C THR A 243 4.59 17.36 -5.39
N ARG A 244 4.08 17.97 -4.33
CA ARG A 244 4.78 18.99 -3.56
C ARG A 244 4.98 18.44 -2.15
N PRO A 245 6.22 18.38 -1.66
CA PRO A 245 6.52 17.96 -0.30
C PRO A 245 5.74 18.82 0.71
N HIS A 246 5.33 18.20 1.79
CA HIS A 246 4.66 18.87 2.89
C HIS A 246 5.70 19.58 3.80
N GLY A 247 5.25 20.53 4.61
CA GLY A 247 6.10 21.21 5.59
C GLY A 247 6.55 22.63 5.20
N LYS A 248 7.50 23.16 5.98
CA LYS A 248 8.07 24.50 5.84
C LYS A 248 9.60 24.41 5.87
N PRO A 249 10.34 25.18 5.04
CA PRO A 249 9.84 26.07 3.98
C PRO A 249 9.12 25.29 2.86
N LYS A 250 8.27 25.99 2.08
CA LYS A 250 7.53 25.35 0.98
C LYS A 250 8.51 24.88 -0.09
N GLN A 251 8.34 23.65 -0.57
CA GLN A 251 9.18 23.08 -1.62
C GLN A 251 8.60 23.28 -3.03
N GLY A 252 9.45 23.08 -4.03
CA GLY A 252 9.09 23.04 -5.45
C GLY A 252 8.18 21.85 -5.81
N VAL A 253 7.84 21.73 -7.09
CA VAL A 253 7.25 20.48 -7.61
C VAL A 253 8.35 19.46 -7.75
N GLU A 254 8.05 18.21 -7.44
CA GLU A 254 8.93 17.07 -7.65
C GLU A 254 8.23 16.02 -8.49
N ALA A 255 9.01 15.35 -9.33
CA ALA A 255 8.62 14.12 -9.99
C ALA A 255 9.18 12.95 -9.19
N ILE A 256 8.29 12.05 -8.78
CA ILE A 256 8.66 10.79 -8.13
C ILE A 256 8.29 9.66 -9.08
N SER A 257 9.25 8.78 -9.33
CA SER A 257 9.09 7.55 -10.11
C SER A 257 9.24 6.34 -9.19
N LEU A 258 8.16 5.58 -8.98
CA LEU A 258 8.18 4.35 -8.20
C LEU A 258 8.52 3.16 -9.10
N ARG A 259 9.45 2.32 -8.65
CA ARG A 259 9.68 0.99 -9.23
C ARG A 259 8.69 0.01 -8.58
N VAL A 260 7.80 -0.58 -9.36
CA VAL A 260 6.75 -1.46 -8.85
C VAL A 260 7.11 -2.92 -9.08
N ASP A 261 7.63 -3.56 -8.04
CA ASP A 261 7.85 -5.01 -8.02
C ASP A 261 6.57 -5.69 -7.51
N VAL A 262 5.66 -6.05 -8.42
CA VAL A 262 4.30 -6.52 -8.11
C VAL A 262 4.27 -7.60 -7.02
N PRO A 263 5.07 -8.69 -7.11
CA PRO A 263 5.08 -9.71 -6.05
C PRO A 263 5.49 -9.17 -4.68
N VAL A 264 6.47 -8.26 -4.63
CA VAL A 264 6.95 -7.66 -3.37
C VAL A 264 5.89 -6.74 -2.80
N VAL A 265 5.29 -5.86 -3.62
CA VAL A 265 4.24 -4.93 -3.18
C VAL A 265 3.02 -5.68 -2.66
N LEU A 266 2.63 -6.79 -3.30
CA LEU A 266 1.55 -7.65 -2.84
C LEU A 266 1.92 -8.44 -1.57
N ALA A 267 3.19 -8.85 -1.41
CA ALA A 267 3.66 -9.47 -0.18
C ALA A 267 3.62 -8.47 1.00
N GLU A 268 4.03 -7.22 0.79
CA GLU A 268 3.87 -6.16 1.79
C GLU A 268 2.39 -5.98 2.18
N ALA A 269 1.48 -5.93 1.20
CA ALA A 269 0.04 -5.83 1.47
C ALA A 269 -0.46 -7.01 2.32
N TRP A 270 -0.03 -8.24 2.00
CA TRP A 270 -0.41 -9.42 2.76
C TRP A 270 0.08 -9.37 4.21
N MET A 271 1.32 -8.95 4.45
CA MET A 271 1.89 -8.86 5.79
C MET A 271 1.15 -7.83 6.66
N ILE A 272 0.78 -6.69 6.07
CA ILE A 272 -0.04 -5.67 6.75
C ILE A 272 -1.44 -6.24 7.08
N VAL A 273 -2.06 -6.96 6.13
CA VAL A 273 -3.37 -7.58 6.31
C VAL A 273 -3.35 -8.67 7.38
N ASN A 274 -2.25 -9.43 7.52
CA ASN A 274 -2.10 -10.44 8.56
C ASN A 274 -2.22 -9.82 9.97
N VAL A 275 -1.57 -8.67 10.18
CA VAL A 275 -1.68 -7.90 11.43
C VAL A 275 -3.10 -7.36 11.62
N TYR A 276 -3.67 -6.74 10.58
CA TYR A 276 -5.04 -6.21 10.63
C TYR A 276 -6.06 -7.29 10.97
N ALA A 277 -5.95 -8.48 10.37
CA ALA A 277 -6.85 -9.59 10.60
C ALA A 277 -6.80 -10.11 12.04
N ALA A 278 -5.61 -10.16 12.65
CA ALA A 278 -5.45 -10.54 14.05
C ALA A 278 -6.13 -9.54 14.99
N MET A 279 -5.90 -8.25 14.77
CA MET A 279 -6.52 -7.20 15.58
C MET A 279 -8.03 -7.14 15.41
N PHE A 280 -8.50 -7.32 14.18
CA PHE A 280 -9.92 -7.40 13.87
C PHE A 280 -10.59 -8.56 14.63
N HIS A 281 -9.98 -9.75 14.61
CA HIS A 281 -10.47 -10.90 15.35
C HIS A 281 -10.43 -10.67 16.86
N SER A 282 -9.33 -10.15 17.40
CA SER A 282 -9.21 -9.88 18.85
C SER A 282 -10.32 -8.91 19.31
N ARG A 283 -10.61 -7.87 18.51
CA ARG A 283 -11.71 -6.95 18.80
C ARG A 283 -13.08 -7.62 18.69
N ALA A 284 -13.30 -8.46 17.68
CA ALA A 284 -14.53 -9.25 17.56
C ALA A 284 -14.73 -10.17 18.77
N ARG A 285 -13.65 -10.79 19.27
CA ARG A 285 -13.67 -11.60 20.49
C ARG A 285 -14.07 -10.79 21.72
N HIS A 286 -13.57 -9.56 21.84
CA HIS A 286 -13.98 -8.66 22.91
C HIS A 286 -15.47 -8.26 22.82
N HIS A 287 -15.99 -8.09 21.61
CA HIS A 287 -17.38 -7.70 21.35
C HIS A 287 -18.39 -8.83 21.61
N PHE A 288 -18.13 -10.03 21.09
CA PHE A 288 -19.04 -11.18 21.22
C PHE A 288 -18.80 -12.03 22.48
N GLY A 289 -17.62 -11.93 23.09
CA GLY A 289 -17.23 -12.78 24.21
C GLY A 289 -16.81 -14.20 23.78
N ASP A 290 -17.02 -15.17 24.67
CA ASP A 290 -16.44 -16.50 24.50
C ASP A 290 -17.12 -17.39 23.44
N ASP A 291 -18.34 -17.06 23.06
CA ASP A 291 -19.13 -17.77 22.06
C ASP A 291 -19.26 -16.93 20.79
N LEU A 292 -18.26 -17.04 19.90
CA LEU A 292 -18.27 -16.30 18.63
C LEU A 292 -19.37 -16.83 17.70
N PRO A 293 -20.16 -15.94 17.06
CA PRO A 293 -21.13 -16.35 16.05
C PRO A 293 -20.50 -17.04 14.85
N ASP A 294 -21.28 -17.90 14.19
CA ASP A 294 -20.93 -18.44 12.88
C ASP A 294 -20.68 -17.29 11.89
N GLY A 295 -19.54 -17.34 11.21
CA GLY A 295 -19.15 -16.32 10.24
C GLY A 295 -18.22 -15.25 10.76
N VAL A 296 -17.83 -15.21 12.04
CA VAL A 296 -16.67 -14.40 12.44
C VAL A 296 -15.40 -15.01 11.84
N ALA A 297 -14.57 -14.18 11.18
CA ALA A 297 -13.32 -14.64 10.58
C ALA A 297 -12.37 -15.20 11.66
N PRO A 298 -11.65 -16.30 11.41
CA PRO A 298 -10.76 -16.90 12.41
C PRO A 298 -9.55 -16.02 12.69
N TYR A 299 -8.96 -16.17 13.89
CA TYR A 299 -7.68 -15.56 14.20
C TYR A 299 -6.61 -16.12 13.25
N PRO A 300 -5.83 -15.28 12.55
CA PRO A 300 -4.85 -15.76 11.59
C PRO A 300 -3.64 -16.34 12.30
N THR A 301 -2.92 -17.24 11.64
CA THR A 301 -1.54 -17.54 12.05
C THR A 301 -0.69 -16.30 11.77
N LEU A 302 -0.15 -15.70 12.83
CA LEU A 302 0.78 -14.58 12.70
C LEU A 302 2.11 -15.05 12.13
N VAL A 303 2.66 -14.26 11.22
CA VAL A 303 4.00 -14.51 10.68
C VAL A 303 5.06 -14.00 11.64
N ILE A 304 6.11 -14.80 11.82
CA ILE A 304 7.22 -14.53 12.74
C ILE A 304 8.51 -14.31 11.95
N GLY A 305 9.29 -13.30 12.34
CA GLY A 305 10.65 -13.04 11.84
C GLY A 305 10.73 -12.49 10.41
N ARG A 306 9.60 -12.30 9.74
CA ARG A 306 9.55 -11.76 8.38
C ARG A 306 9.34 -10.24 8.40
N LEU A 307 10.37 -9.50 8.74
CA LEU A 307 10.38 -8.04 8.83
C LEU A 307 10.30 -7.35 7.44
N PRO A 308 9.91 -6.06 7.36
CA PRO A 308 9.83 -5.31 6.10
C PRO A 308 11.10 -5.41 5.24
N GLU A 309 12.30 -5.28 5.83
CA GLU A 309 13.58 -5.38 5.13
C GLU A 309 13.81 -6.75 4.48
N HIS A 310 13.24 -7.82 5.03
CA HIS A 310 13.33 -9.17 4.47
C HIS A 310 12.43 -9.35 3.24
N VAL A 311 11.33 -8.60 3.16
CA VAL A 311 10.36 -8.65 2.05
C VAL A 311 10.75 -7.67 0.95
N ILE A 312 11.04 -6.43 1.32
CA ILE A 312 11.37 -5.34 0.39
C ILE A 312 12.77 -5.53 -0.20
N GLY A 313 13.71 -6.01 0.63
CA GLY A 313 15.10 -6.23 0.24
C GLY A 313 15.86 -4.93 -0.03
N SER A 314 17.00 -5.08 -0.71
CA SER A 314 17.95 -4.00 -0.98
C SER A 314 17.83 -3.40 -2.39
N ARG A 315 16.68 -3.56 -3.05
CA ARG A 315 16.46 -3.04 -4.41
C ARG A 315 16.01 -1.57 -4.36
N PRO A 316 16.30 -0.78 -5.41
CA PRO A 316 15.73 0.55 -5.54
C PRO A 316 14.20 0.51 -5.52
N LEU A 317 13.58 1.42 -4.77
CA LEU A 317 12.13 1.58 -4.64
C LEU A 317 11.59 2.67 -5.54
N GLY A 318 12.43 3.64 -5.88
CA GLY A 318 12.06 4.74 -6.75
C GLY A 318 13.13 5.82 -6.79
N TYR A 319 12.82 6.86 -7.55
CA TYR A 319 13.67 8.01 -7.79
C TYR A 319 12.87 9.29 -7.59
N ARG A 320 13.48 10.30 -6.98
CA ARG A 320 12.95 11.67 -6.90
C ARG A 320 13.81 12.59 -7.73
N SER A 321 13.17 13.55 -8.39
CA SER A 321 13.83 14.69 -9.01
C SER A 321 13.02 15.98 -8.83
N PRO A 322 13.66 17.11 -8.46
CA PRO A 322 13.00 18.40 -8.43
C PRO A 322 12.67 18.88 -9.86
N VAL A 323 11.45 19.34 -10.06
CA VAL A 323 10.94 19.87 -11.34
C VAL A 323 10.91 21.39 -11.34
N THR A 324 10.65 22.01 -10.19
CA THR A 324 10.70 23.46 -10.03
C THR A 324 11.53 23.84 -8.82
N LEU A 325 12.07 25.06 -8.81
CA LEU A 325 12.64 25.65 -7.61
C LEU A 325 11.54 25.88 -6.55
N PRO A 326 11.91 25.93 -5.26
CA PRO A 326 11.05 26.43 -4.20
C PRO A 326 10.52 27.85 -4.51
N PRO A 327 9.26 28.15 -4.15
CA PRO A 327 8.61 29.40 -4.52
C PRO A 327 9.19 30.65 -3.84
N ASP A 328 10.01 30.49 -2.80
CA ASP A 328 10.67 31.61 -2.11
C ASP A 328 11.95 32.09 -2.84
N GLY A 329 12.45 31.33 -3.81
CA GLY A 329 13.67 31.65 -4.57
C GLY A 329 14.97 31.58 -3.76
N THR A 330 14.91 31.19 -2.48
CA THR A 330 16.06 31.15 -1.57
C THR A 330 16.33 29.77 -1.00
N THR A 331 15.28 28.95 -0.85
CA THR A 331 15.42 27.57 -0.41
C THR A 331 15.96 26.74 -1.57
N ALA A 332 16.97 25.91 -1.28
CA ALA A 332 17.46 24.95 -2.27
C ALA A 332 16.41 23.84 -2.51
N PRO A 333 16.21 23.39 -3.76
CA PRO A 333 15.38 22.22 -4.02
C PRO A 333 15.95 20.99 -3.31
N ARG A 334 15.09 20.03 -2.94
CA ARG A 334 15.55 18.73 -2.42
C ARG A 334 16.36 18.00 -3.49
N GLU A 335 17.41 17.30 -3.06
CA GLU A 335 18.30 16.57 -3.95
C GLU A 335 17.56 15.47 -4.72
N SER A 336 17.98 15.30 -5.97
CA SER A 336 17.59 14.13 -6.76
C SER A 336 18.26 12.89 -6.19
N GLY A 337 17.65 11.72 -6.33
CA GLY A 337 18.30 10.49 -5.88
C GLY A 337 17.37 9.29 -5.78
N LEU A 338 17.97 8.17 -5.39
CA LEU A 338 17.32 6.87 -5.30
C LEU A 338 16.94 6.54 -3.87
N PHE A 339 15.76 5.95 -3.75
CA PHE A 339 15.27 5.40 -2.49
C PHE A 339 15.50 3.91 -2.44
N PHE A 340 15.95 3.46 -1.29
CA PHE A 340 15.99 2.08 -0.86
C PHE A 340 15.20 1.98 0.44
N HIS A 341 14.96 0.76 0.90
CA HIS A 341 14.35 0.60 2.22
C HIS A 341 15.28 1.21 3.29
N GLY A 342 14.76 2.18 4.04
CA GLY A 342 15.49 2.87 5.12
C GLY A 342 16.64 3.79 4.68
N SER A 343 16.85 4.02 3.38
CA SER A 343 17.97 4.87 2.92
C SER A 343 17.70 5.63 1.62
N PHE A 344 18.43 6.72 1.44
CA PHE A 344 18.40 7.58 0.25
C PHE A 344 19.83 7.80 -0.25
N ILE A 345 20.05 7.61 -1.55
CA ILE A 345 21.32 7.87 -2.21
C ILE A 345 21.14 9.08 -3.12
N PRO A 346 21.72 10.25 -2.78
CA PRO A 346 21.66 11.43 -3.63
C PRO A 346 22.40 11.18 -4.95
N MET A 347 21.92 11.83 -6.01
CA MET A 347 22.48 11.72 -7.34
C MET A 347 22.55 13.07 -8.03
N ASP A 348 23.74 13.39 -8.52
CA ASP A 348 23.95 14.46 -9.49
C ASP A 348 23.90 13.87 -10.91
N ILE A 349 22.96 14.36 -11.72
CA ILE A 349 22.85 13.98 -13.12
C ILE A 349 23.46 15.07 -13.97
N ASP A 350 24.58 14.75 -14.62
CA ASP A 350 25.16 15.59 -15.66
C ASP A 350 24.36 15.41 -16.95
N PHE A 351 23.45 16.34 -17.19
CA PHE A 351 22.65 16.38 -18.42
C PHE A 351 23.45 16.84 -19.65
N ASP A 352 24.55 17.56 -19.46
CA ASP A 352 25.36 18.13 -20.52
C ASP A 352 26.25 17.06 -21.18
N SER A 353 26.70 16.07 -20.39
CA SER A 353 27.49 14.93 -20.87
C SER A 353 26.65 13.75 -21.41
N LYS A 354 25.37 13.97 -21.74
CA LYS A 354 24.48 12.91 -22.24
C LYS A 354 24.91 12.42 -23.62
N VAL A 355 25.25 11.14 -23.71
CA VAL A 355 25.52 10.44 -24.98
C VAL A 355 24.35 9.54 -25.39
N LYS A 356 24.20 9.32 -26.70
CA LYS A 356 23.32 8.29 -27.25
C LYS A 356 24.18 7.14 -27.75
N GLY A 357 23.84 5.93 -27.32
CA GLY A 357 24.56 4.71 -27.63
C GLY A 357 23.64 3.56 -27.99
N VAL A 358 24.24 2.43 -28.36
CA VAL A 358 23.51 1.18 -28.63
C VAL A 358 24.10 0.06 -27.78
N VAL A 359 23.24 -0.82 -27.28
CA VAL A 359 23.69 -2.08 -26.68
C VAL A 359 23.93 -3.06 -27.80
N VAL A 360 25.11 -3.69 -27.82
CA VAL A 360 25.52 -4.63 -28.88
C VAL A 360 25.78 -6.01 -28.31
N ASP A 361 25.60 -7.05 -29.13
CA ASP A 361 26.02 -8.40 -28.80
C ASP A 361 27.55 -8.43 -28.69
N GLY A 362 28.07 -8.92 -27.56
CA GLY A 362 29.51 -8.90 -27.26
C GLY A 362 29.84 -9.37 -25.86
#